data_AF-A0A816VUA5-F1
#
_entry.id   AF-A0A816VUA5-F1
#
_cell.length_a   1.000
_cell.length_b   1.000
_cell.length_c   1.000
_cell.angle_alpha   90.00
_cell.angle_beta   90.00
_cell.angle_gamma   90.00
#
_symmetry.space_group_name_H-M   'P 1'
#
loop_
_entity.id
_entity.type
_entity.pdbx_description
1 polymer ?
#
loop_
_entity_poly.entity_id
_entity_poly.type
_entity_poly.pdbx_seq_one_letter_code
_entity_poly.pdbx_strand_id
1 'polypeptide(L)'
;MLKRNNSYQQQSPRYQGLRARNVLQFMSALIVPLMLGVFTIVTTFHQQKMAREQRLQDLNESRHQRFEDLNETRNQRSLGESLQRELATKRYQDDLLVAYINAMAKLLEKYDGSLISDNVASTIARVKTLTTFRQLDAQRNFQIVRFLYEAKQLTDTPENRSLDLSAAELYDIDFRNASIKKKSLHNLSLTGVFLMNATFLGLEMERISFADTEFDIANFSLGRINHGNFSFTIFHNANFSYTRLDNVDFSSAELDTVNYSSANILNAVFNKGSLRNINFSFAQLVNVDFLSARLENVDFSYALLNKADFSFTSLSNVNFSNAQLINVNFPNTILNDVDFSFAKLHKPYFFEAQLTKINFASTALILANFRLTKVSNTTFQKSSCVASTFDDTSLSDCNFWHSNLKEAKFKQAKLNHLNFSRANLYKTDFTGTNIGKSELENALSIEDAVLSNGTLVHDANLINNGQGDCNIPLINGWTLGSGNVTKLMSNRSNSNCQFTLESLSTEAAIYQRVNLSDKWDSSSWPYSQAVLSAKMSVGVSM
;
A
#
# COMPACT_ATOMS: atom_id res chain seq x y z
N MET A 1 36.88 -72.42 84.67
CA MET A 1 37.31 -71.77 85.94
C MET A 1 37.25 -70.25 85.71
N LEU A 2 36.88 -69.32 86.61
CA LEU A 2 36.14 -69.36 87.89
C LEU A 2 35.26 -68.08 88.03
N LYS A 3 34.89 -67.56 89.23
CA LYS A 3 33.77 -66.58 89.39
C LYS A 3 33.87 -65.56 90.57
N ARG A 4 33.32 -64.33 90.35
CA ARG A 4 32.47 -63.44 91.23
C ARG A 4 33.02 -62.40 92.27
N ASN A 5 32.29 -61.26 92.36
CA ASN A 5 32.00 -60.29 93.48
C ASN A 5 33.17 -59.48 94.14
N ASN A 6 33.05 -58.41 94.98
CA ASN A 6 31.99 -57.58 95.66
C ASN A 6 32.55 -56.14 95.97
N SER A 7 32.03 -55.10 96.71
CA SER A 7 30.81 -54.68 97.48
C SER A 7 30.84 -53.13 97.82
N TYR A 8 29.99 -52.57 98.72
CA TYR A 8 29.80 -51.12 99.05
C TYR A 8 29.58 -50.79 100.57
N GLN A 9 29.80 -49.53 101.06
CA GLN A 9 29.06 -48.84 102.18
C GLN A 9 29.43 -47.31 102.41
N GLN A 10 28.71 -46.55 103.28
CA GLN A 10 28.68 -45.05 103.37
C GLN A 10 28.02 -44.44 104.68
N GLN A 11 28.34 -43.19 105.16
CA GLN A 11 27.52 -42.34 106.09
C GLN A 11 27.98 -40.83 106.30
N SER A 12 27.22 -39.93 107.01
CA SER A 12 27.41 -38.42 107.03
C SER A 12 26.83 -37.60 108.28
N PRO A 13 27.10 -36.26 108.49
CA PRO A 13 26.96 -35.50 109.80
C PRO A 13 26.03 -34.21 109.89
N ARG A 14 26.30 -33.19 110.77
CA ARG A 14 25.47 -31.97 111.15
C ARG A 14 26.27 -30.63 111.42
N TYR A 15 25.61 -29.44 111.52
CA TYR A 15 26.20 -28.05 111.61
C TYR A 15 25.34 -26.94 112.35
N GLN A 16 25.88 -25.70 112.59
CA GLN A 16 25.22 -24.44 113.11
C GLN A 16 25.85 -23.10 112.56
N GLY A 17 25.34 -21.87 112.90
CA GLY A 17 25.58 -20.57 112.19
C GLY A 17 25.81 -19.23 112.98
N LEU A 18 25.66 -18.03 112.34
CA LEU A 18 26.30 -16.73 112.73
C LEU A 18 25.49 -15.39 112.54
N ARG A 19 26.09 -14.19 112.79
CA ARG A 19 25.44 -12.87 113.10
C ARG A 19 25.71 -11.67 112.14
N ALA A 20 25.13 -10.50 112.44
CA ALA A 20 24.67 -9.50 111.45
C ALA A 20 25.66 -8.48 110.81
N ARG A 21 26.83 -8.09 111.38
CA ARG A 21 27.72 -7.12 110.68
C ARG A 21 28.23 -7.67 109.35
N ASN A 22 28.33 -9.00 109.27
CA ASN A 22 28.63 -9.75 108.06
C ASN A 22 27.59 -9.50 106.96
N VAL A 23 26.32 -9.25 107.29
CA VAL A 23 25.23 -9.16 106.30
C VAL A 23 25.42 -8.00 105.33
N LEU A 24 25.93 -6.84 105.75
CA LEU A 24 26.17 -5.72 104.83
C LEU A 24 27.34 -5.99 103.87
N GLN A 25 28.41 -6.63 104.34
CA GLN A 25 29.50 -7.10 103.46
C GLN A 25 29.08 -8.28 102.58
N PHE A 26 28.19 -9.14 103.07
CA PHE A 26 27.65 -10.28 102.33
C PHE A 26 26.68 -9.82 101.23
N MET A 27 25.87 -8.80 101.50
CA MET A 27 24.99 -8.17 100.51
C MET A 27 25.80 -7.44 99.42
N SER A 28 26.85 -6.67 99.77
CA SER A 28 27.71 -6.08 98.74
C SER A 28 28.51 -7.13 97.96
N ALA A 29 28.97 -8.19 98.62
CA ALA A 29 29.58 -9.35 97.96
C ALA A 29 28.59 -10.19 97.13
N LEU A 30 27.28 -10.07 97.35
CA LEU A 30 26.22 -10.72 96.56
C LEU A 30 25.84 -9.92 95.30
N ILE A 31 26.01 -8.60 95.28
CA ILE A 31 25.67 -7.77 94.11
C ILE A 31 26.43 -8.25 92.86
N VAL A 32 27.73 -8.52 92.96
CA VAL A 32 28.54 -8.94 91.79
C VAL A 32 28.12 -10.33 91.27
N PRO A 33 28.00 -11.40 92.09
CA PRO A 33 27.44 -12.69 91.67
C PRO A 33 26.01 -12.61 91.13
N LEU A 34 25.14 -11.78 91.71
CA LEU A 34 23.74 -11.68 91.28
C LEU A 34 23.62 -10.91 89.96
N MET A 35 24.41 -9.85 89.77
CA MET A 35 24.55 -9.16 88.47
C MET A 35 25.15 -10.09 87.40
N LEU A 36 26.16 -10.90 87.74
CA LEU A 36 26.69 -11.94 86.84
C LEU A 36 25.65 -13.03 86.53
N GLY A 37 24.82 -13.42 87.48
CA GLY A 37 23.72 -14.37 87.28
C GLY A 37 22.65 -13.83 86.34
N VAL A 38 22.20 -12.58 86.55
CA VAL A 38 21.24 -11.92 85.66
C VAL A 38 21.85 -11.69 84.28
N PHE A 39 23.11 -11.24 84.20
CA PHE A 39 23.81 -11.04 82.93
C PHE A 39 23.97 -12.35 82.16
N THR A 40 24.36 -13.45 82.80
CA THR A 40 24.48 -14.77 82.15
C THR A 40 23.13 -15.33 81.72
N ILE A 41 22.06 -15.17 82.52
CA ILE A 41 20.70 -15.54 82.11
C ILE A 41 20.25 -14.71 80.89
N VAL A 42 20.40 -13.38 80.92
CA VAL A 42 19.97 -12.49 79.83
C VAL A 42 20.77 -12.73 78.55
N THR A 43 22.09 -12.87 78.64
CA THR A 43 22.94 -13.19 77.48
C THR A 43 22.66 -14.59 76.93
N THR A 44 22.40 -15.59 77.78
CA THR A 44 21.98 -16.94 77.33
C THR A 44 20.61 -16.88 76.64
N PHE A 45 19.63 -16.15 77.18
CA PHE A 45 18.32 -15.98 76.54
C PHE A 45 18.43 -15.24 75.20
N HIS A 46 19.30 -14.23 75.12
CA HIS A 46 19.57 -13.49 73.89
C HIS A 46 20.26 -14.36 72.84
N GLN A 47 21.28 -15.14 73.23
CA GLN A 47 21.92 -16.14 72.38
C GLN A 47 20.93 -17.22 71.90
N GLN A 48 20.06 -17.74 72.78
CA GLN A 48 19.02 -18.70 72.40
C GLN A 48 17.97 -18.09 71.47
N LYS A 49 17.62 -16.81 71.64
CA LYS A 49 16.74 -16.09 70.70
C LYS A 49 17.41 -15.94 69.33
N MET A 50 18.62 -15.38 69.27
CA MET A 50 19.37 -15.22 68.01
C MET A 50 19.58 -16.56 67.30
N ALA A 51 19.98 -17.61 68.02
CA ALA A 51 20.16 -18.96 67.47
C ALA A 51 18.83 -19.70 67.17
N ARG A 52 17.67 -19.11 67.48
CA ARG A 52 16.34 -19.57 67.05
C ARG A 52 15.86 -18.77 65.84
N GLU A 53 16.16 -17.48 65.78
CA GLU A 53 15.86 -16.61 64.63
C GLU A 53 16.73 -16.99 63.42
N GLN A 54 18.02 -17.25 63.61
CA GLN A 54 18.90 -17.86 62.58
C GLN A 54 18.34 -19.20 62.10
N ARG A 55 18.02 -20.14 63.02
CA ARG A 55 17.42 -21.43 62.63
C ARG A 55 16.05 -21.31 61.93
N LEU A 56 15.34 -20.21 62.08
CA LEU A 56 14.11 -19.92 61.32
C LEU A 56 14.43 -19.34 59.94
N GLN A 57 15.49 -18.53 59.81
CA GLN A 57 16.03 -18.07 58.52
C GLN A 57 16.57 -19.26 57.72
N ASP A 58 17.49 -20.05 58.29
CA ASP A 58 18.07 -21.26 57.67
C ASP A 58 16.99 -22.20 57.12
N LEU A 59 15.93 -22.43 57.90
CA LEU A 59 14.83 -23.33 57.55
C LEU A 59 13.87 -22.74 56.50
N ASN A 60 13.73 -21.41 56.45
CA ASN A 60 12.97 -20.73 55.40
C ASN A 60 13.76 -20.64 54.09
N GLU A 61 15.06 -20.37 54.13
CA GLU A 61 15.94 -20.42 52.97
C GLU A 61 16.01 -21.84 52.39
N SER A 62 16.18 -22.86 53.25
CA SER A 62 16.11 -24.28 52.85
C SER A 62 14.76 -24.66 52.24
N ARG A 63 13.66 -24.01 52.65
CA ARG A 63 12.33 -24.22 52.05
C ARG A 63 12.18 -23.52 50.71
N HIS A 64 12.72 -22.31 50.56
CA HIS A 64 12.72 -21.59 49.28
C HIS A 64 13.60 -22.29 48.24
N GLN A 65 14.84 -22.64 48.59
CA GLN A 65 15.74 -23.43 47.71
C GLN A 65 15.05 -24.71 47.25
N ARG A 66 14.50 -25.51 48.18
CA ARG A 66 13.78 -26.74 47.84
C ARG A 66 12.50 -26.51 47.01
N PHE A 67 11.88 -25.34 47.08
CA PHE A 67 10.73 -24.99 46.24
C PHE A 67 11.17 -24.64 44.83
N GLU A 68 12.24 -23.86 44.67
CA GLU A 68 12.85 -23.57 43.37
C GLU A 68 13.40 -24.83 42.70
N ASP A 69 14.16 -25.68 43.41
CA ASP A 69 14.64 -26.98 42.91
C ASP A 69 13.50 -27.85 42.35
N LEU A 70 12.36 -27.88 43.06
CA LEU A 70 11.18 -28.63 42.65
C LEU A 70 10.48 -28.00 41.44
N ASN A 71 10.43 -26.67 41.36
CA ASN A 71 9.88 -25.96 40.20
C ASN A 71 10.76 -26.14 38.97
N GLU A 72 12.08 -26.00 39.09
CA GLU A 72 13.01 -26.22 37.99
C GLU A 72 12.95 -27.67 37.50
N THR A 73 13.01 -28.65 38.42
CA THR A 73 12.84 -30.07 38.09
C THR A 73 11.51 -30.33 37.38
N ARG A 74 10.42 -29.65 37.78
CA ARG A 74 9.10 -29.79 37.16
C ARG A 74 9.07 -29.18 35.75
N ASN A 75 9.67 -28.01 35.57
CA ASN A 75 9.76 -27.32 34.28
C ASN A 75 10.64 -28.09 33.28
N GLN A 76 11.78 -28.62 33.73
CA GLN A 76 12.64 -29.49 32.92
C GLN A 76 11.90 -30.78 32.50
N ARG A 77 11.09 -31.38 33.40
CA ARG A 77 10.27 -32.56 33.06
C ARG A 77 9.16 -32.24 32.07
N SER A 78 8.40 -31.15 32.24
CA SER A 78 7.36 -30.77 31.28
C SER A 78 7.93 -30.43 29.91
N LEU A 79 9.11 -29.80 29.85
CA LEU A 79 9.84 -29.55 28.59
C LEU A 79 10.33 -30.86 27.94
N GLY A 80 10.83 -31.81 28.73
CA GLY A 80 11.20 -33.14 28.26
C GLY A 80 10.01 -33.93 27.71
N GLU A 81 8.87 -33.88 28.40
CA GLU A 81 7.61 -34.49 27.92
C GLU A 81 7.08 -33.83 26.65
N SER A 82 7.10 -32.49 26.54
CA SER A 82 6.65 -31.80 25.32
C SER A 82 7.56 -32.13 24.13
N LEU A 83 8.88 -32.14 24.32
CA LEU A 83 9.84 -32.53 23.30
C LEU A 83 9.66 -33.99 22.86
N GLN A 84 9.41 -34.91 23.79
CA GLN A 84 9.11 -36.32 23.46
C GLN A 84 7.82 -36.47 22.65
N ARG A 85 6.77 -35.72 22.99
CA ARG A 85 5.51 -35.71 22.22
C ARG A 85 5.72 -35.13 20.82
N GLU A 86 6.47 -34.03 20.68
CA GLU A 86 6.81 -33.42 19.40
C GLU A 86 7.61 -34.38 18.50
N LEU A 87 8.63 -35.04 19.06
CA LEU A 87 9.44 -36.04 18.35
C LEU A 87 8.62 -37.29 17.94
N ALA A 88 7.65 -37.70 18.76
CA ALA A 88 6.73 -38.78 18.41
C ALA A 88 5.81 -38.39 17.25
N THR A 89 5.21 -37.19 17.28
CA THR A 89 4.38 -36.66 16.18
C THR A 89 5.18 -36.54 14.89
N LYS A 90 6.41 -36.02 14.93
CA LYS A 90 7.28 -35.90 13.75
C LYS A 90 7.55 -37.26 13.11
N ARG A 91 7.95 -38.27 13.92
CA ARG A 91 8.16 -39.66 13.43
C ARG A 91 6.91 -40.25 12.80
N TYR A 92 5.75 -40.11 13.46
CA TYR A 92 4.47 -40.58 12.91
C TYR A 92 4.14 -39.95 11.55
N GLN A 93 4.42 -38.65 11.38
CA GLN A 93 4.23 -37.97 10.11
C GLN A 93 5.27 -38.38 9.05
N ASP A 94 6.51 -38.68 9.43
CA ASP A 94 7.52 -39.25 8.52
C ASP A 94 7.10 -40.65 8.03
N ASP A 95 6.61 -41.51 8.93
CA ASP A 95 6.07 -42.84 8.60
C ASP A 95 4.84 -42.74 7.68
N LEU A 96 3.92 -41.79 7.95
CA LEU A 96 2.78 -41.49 7.07
C LEU A 96 3.21 -41.04 5.68
N LEU A 97 4.22 -40.17 5.57
CA LEU A 97 4.74 -39.69 4.29
C LEU A 97 5.35 -40.85 3.47
N VAL A 98 6.13 -41.72 4.10
CA VAL A 98 6.69 -42.92 3.46
C VAL A 98 5.58 -43.90 3.05
N ALA A 99 4.57 -44.12 3.89
CA ALA A 99 3.39 -44.94 3.57
C ALA A 99 2.47 -44.30 2.51
N TYR A 100 2.54 -42.99 2.31
CA TYR A 100 1.89 -42.29 1.21
C TYR A 100 2.63 -42.52 -0.11
N ILE A 101 3.93 -42.22 -0.16
CA ILE A 101 4.76 -42.34 -1.37
C ILE A 101 4.74 -43.79 -1.88
N ASN A 102 4.92 -44.77 -1.00
CA ASN A 102 4.88 -46.20 -1.35
C ASN A 102 3.51 -46.67 -1.90
N ALA A 103 2.41 -46.01 -1.53
CA ALA A 103 1.09 -46.30 -2.08
C ALA A 103 0.87 -45.65 -3.44
N MET A 104 1.30 -44.39 -3.62
CA MET A 104 1.22 -43.72 -4.93
C MET A 104 2.13 -44.36 -5.96
N ALA A 105 3.35 -44.78 -5.58
CA ALA A 105 4.27 -45.51 -6.47
C ALA A 105 3.63 -46.80 -7.01
N LYS A 106 2.93 -47.58 -6.17
CA LYS A 106 2.21 -48.79 -6.58
C LYS A 106 0.99 -48.51 -7.46
N LEU A 107 0.34 -47.35 -7.32
CA LEU A 107 -0.71 -46.93 -8.23
C LEU A 107 -0.13 -46.51 -9.58
N LEU A 108 0.94 -45.72 -9.60
CA LEU A 108 1.66 -45.35 -10.83
C LEU A 108 2.16 -46.60 -11.58
N GLU A 109 2.76 -47.57 -10.89
CA GLU A 109 3.20 -48.85 -11.46
C GLU A 109 2.03 -49.67 -12.06
N LYS A 110 0.86 -49.67 -11.40
CA LYS A 110 -0.35 -50.37 -11.88
C LYS A 110 -1.00 -49.69 -13.09
N TYR A 111 -0.89 -48.37 -13.22
CA TYR A 111 -1.61 -47.54 -14.20
C TYR A 111 -0.66 -46.80 -15.17
N ASP A 112 0.43 -47.47 -15.57
CA ASP A 112 1.39 -47.03 -16.60
C ASP A 112 1.92 -45.59 -16.41
N GLY A 113 2.30 -45.26 -15.17
CA GLY A 113 2.84 -43.95 -14.80
C GLY A 113 1.80 -42.84 -14.67
N SER A 114 0.50 -43.14 -14.69
CA SER A 114 -0.57 -42.14 -14.64
C SER A 114 -1.64 -42.47 -13.58
N LEU A 115 -1.91 -41.51 -12.70
CA LEU A 115 -3.05 -41.54 -11.77
C LEU A 115 -4.29 -40.86 -12.39
N ILE A 116 -4.13 -40.20 -13.53
CA ILE A 116 -5.14 -39.32 -14.16
C ILE A 116 -5.76 -39.92 -15.43
N SER A 117 -5.28 -41.08 -15.90
CA SER A 117 -5.80 -41.81 -17.07
C SER A 117 -7.03 -42.66 -16.78
N ASP A 118 -7.21 -43.10 -15.52
CA ASP A 118 -8.30 -43.97 -15.07
C ASP A 118 -9.07 -43.36 -13.90
N ASN A 119 -10.40 -43.42 -13.95
CA ASN A 119 -11.27 -42.81 -12.95
C ASN A 119 -11.12 -43.45 -11.56
N VAL A 120 -10.80 -44.75 -11.48
CA VAL A 120 -10.61 -45.45 -10.20
C VAL A 120 -9.23 -45.11 -9.62
N ALA A 121 -8.18 -45.07 -10.45
CA ALA A 121 -6.85 -44.59 -10.08
C ALA A 121 -6.91 -43.17 -9.52
N SER A 122 -7.56 -42.25 -10.25
CA SER A 122 -7.71 -40.84 -9.86
C SER A 122 -8.48 -40.69 -8.56
N THR A 123 -9.61 -41.39 -8.41
CA THR A 123 -10.41 -41.35 -7.17
C THR A 123 -9.60 -41.84 -5.96
N ILE A 124 -8.88 -42.97 -6.09
CA ILE A 124 -8.07 -43.52 -4.98
C ILE A 124 -6.89 -42.59 -4.65
N ALA A 125 -6.20 -42.06 -5.67
CA ALA A 125 -5.10 -41.13 -5.52
C ALA A 125 -5.55 -39.84 -4.81
N ARG A 126 -6.63 -39.21 -5.30
CA ARG A 126 -7.25 -38.01 -4.73
C ARG A 126 -7.64 -38.22 -3.28
N VAL A 127 -8.45 -39.24 -2.98
CA VAL A 127 -8.90 -39.53 -1.61
C VAL A 127 -7.71 -39.74 -0.68
N LYS A 128 -6.72 -40.56 -1.08
CA LYS A 128 -5.55 -40.83 -0.24
C LYS A 128 -4.65 -39.61 -0.06
N THR A 129 -4.56 -38.73 -1.06
CA THR A 129 -3.81 -37.47 -0.97
C THR A 129 -4.49 -36.50 0.00
N LEU A 130 -5.77 -36.20 -0.20
CA LEU A 130 -6.54 -35.28 0.66
C LEU A 130 -6.61 -35.76 2.12
N THR A 131 -6.78 -37.07 2.37
CA THR A 131 -6.75 -37.60 3.74
C THR A 131 -5.36 -37.56 4.36
N THR A 132 -4.29 -37.65 3.56
CA THR A 132 -2.91 -37.59 4.07
C THR A 132 -2.52 -36.14 4.38
N PHE A 133 -2.90 -35.16 3.53
CA PHE A 133 -2.59 -33.75 3.75
C PHE A 133 -3.03 -33.24 5.13
N ARG A 134 -4.24 -33.64 5.57
CA ARG A 134 -4.85 -33.28 6.86
C ARG A 134 -4.16 -33.87 8.11
N GLN A 135 -3.14 -34.73 7.93
CA GLN A 135 -2.42 -35.39 9.03
C GLN A 135 -0.94 -34.99 9.11
N LEU A 136 -0.44 -34.24 8.13
CA LEU A 136 0.98 -33.89 7.95
C LEU A 136 1.23 -32.39 8.17
N ASP A 137 2.48 -32.03 8.45
CA ASP A 137 2.93 -30.64 8.50
C ASP A 137 3.20 -30.05 7.10
N ALA A 138 3.39 -28.73 7.04
CA ALA A 138 3.70 -27.99 5.81
C ALA A 138 4.89 -28.59 5.04
N GLN A 139 5.96 -28.97 5.73
CA GLN A 139 7.17 -29.51 5.13
C GLN A 139 6.93 -30.85 4.41
N ARG A 140 6.11 -31.72 5.01
CA ARG A 140 5.77 -33.05 4.46
C ARG A 140 4.67 -32.97 3.40
N ASN A 141 3.68 -32.07 3.57
CA ASN A 141 2.70 -31.74 2.55
C ASN A 141 3.36 -31.20 1.27
N PHE A 142 4.36 -30.34 1.44
CA PHE A 142 5.18 -29.87 0.33
C PHE A 142 5.95 -31.02 -0.37
N GLN A 143 6.46 -32.03 0.35
CA GLN A 143 7.06 -33.21 -0.32
C GLN A 143 6.03 -33.99 -1.15
N ILE A 144 4.77 -34.08 -0.72
CA ILE A 144 3.70 -34.73 -1.48
C ILE A 144 3.36 -33.95 -2.76
N VAL A 145 3.14 -32.64 -2.65
CA VAL A 145 2.88 -31.76 -3.81
C VAL A 145 4.04 -31.86 -4.80
N ARG A 146 5.28 -31.80 -4.31
CA ARG A 146 6.49 -31.94 -5.11
C ARG A 146 6.60 -33.31 -5.78
N PHE A 147 6.35 -34.41 -5.06
CA PHE A 147 6.35 -35.76 -5.63
C PHE A 147 5.31 -35.90 -6.74
N LEU A 148 4.08 -35.41 -6.54
CA LEU A 148 3.02 -35.47 -7.55
C LEU A 148 3.33 -34.59 -8.77
N TYR A 149 3.96 -33.43 -8.59
CA TYR A 149 4.43 -32.58 -9.69
C TYR A 149 5.61 -33.20 -10.47
N GLU A 150 6.64 -33.71 -9.78
CA GLU A 150 7.77 -34.42 -10.41
C GLU A 150 7.30 -35.69 -11.15
N ALA A 151 6.26 -36.36 -10.65
CA ALA A 151 5.58 -37.48 -11.31
C ALA A 151 4.58 -37.06 -12.41
N LYS A 152 4.45 -35.77 -12.76
CA LYS A 152 3.52 -35.22 -13.77
C LYS A 152 2.02 -35.46 -13.50
N GLN A 153 1.65 -35.62 -12.23
CA GLN A 153 0.26 -35.77 -11.82
C GLN A 153 -0.39 -34.42 -11.48
N LEU A 154 0.42 -33.40 -11.16
CA LEU A 154 -0.01 -31.99 -10.99
C LEU A 154 0.50 -31.09 -12.13
N THR A 155 0.69 -31.65 -13.32
CA THR A 155 0.95 -30.85 -14.53
C THR A 155 -0.32 -30.71 -15.34
N ASP A 156 -0.71 -29.48 -15.65
CA ASP A 156 -1.72 -29.19 -16.67
C ASP A 156 -1.23 -29.75 -18.02
N THR A 157 -2.17 -30.35 -18.75
CA THR A 157 -1.95 -31.04 -20.02
C THR A 157 -2.97 -30.55 -21.04
N PRO A 158 -2.73 -30.67 -22.36
CA PRO A 158 -3.71 -30.26 -23.39
C PRO A 158 -5.09 -30.94 -23.29
N GLU A 159 -5.22 -31.98 -22.47
CA GLU A 159 -6.47 -32.70 -22.17
C GLU A 159 -7.16 -32.19 -20.89
N ASN A 160 -6.61 -31.16 -20.24
CA ASN A 160 -7.01 -30.59 -18.94
C ASN A 160 -7.10 -31.65 -17.82
N ARG A 161 -6.12 -32.56 -17.81
CA ARG A 161 -6.00 -33.64 -16.82
C ARG A 161 -4.84 -33.36 -15.87
N SER A 162 -5.15 -32.81 -14.71
CA SER A 162 -4.33 -32.89 -13.50
C SER A 162 -5.10 -33.64 -12.41
N LEU A 163 -4.39 -34.21 -11.43
CA LEU A 163 -5.02 -34.84 -10.26
C LEU A 163 -5.77 -33.76 -9.48
N ASP A 164 -7.09 -33.90 -9.39
CA ASP A 164 -7.95 -32.93 -8.71
C ASP A 164 -7.62 -32.82 -7.20
N LEU A 165 -7.18 -31.63 -6.78
CA LEU A 165 -6.90 -31.27 -5.39
C LEU A 165 -7.81 -30.14 -4.88
N SER A 166 -8.94 -29.85 -5.53
CA SER A 166 -9.90 -28.76 -5.20
C SER A 166 -10.58 -28.80 -3.81
N ALA A 167 -10.13 -29.69 -2.92
CA ALA A 167 -10.52 -29.78 -1.51
C ALA A 167 -9.29 -29.97 -0.60
N ALA A 168 -8.11 -29.55 -1.06
CA ALA A 168 -6.88 -29.52 -0.29
C ALA A 168 -6.72 -28.13 0.36
N GLU A 169 -6.52 -28.15 1.68
CA GLU A 169 -6.14 -26.98 2.47
C GLU A 169 -4.65 -27.14 2.80
N LEU A 170 -3.79 -26.25 2.30
CA LEU A 170 -2.35 -26.31 2.54
C LEU A 170 -1.85 -25.01 3.17
N TYR A 171 -0.97 -25.15 4.16
CA TYR A 171 -0.48 -24.08 5.02
C TYR A 171 1.06 -24.01 4.94
N ASP A 172 1.63 -22.80 4.97
CA ASP A 172 3.07 -22.51 5.04
C ASP A 172 3.92 -23.17 3.92
N ILE A 173 3.36 -23.31 2.71
CA ILE A 173 4.02 -24.02 1.61
C ILE A 173 5.05 -23.13 0.88
N ASP A 174 6.33 -23.53 0.98
CA ASP A 174 7.45 -22.82 0.36
C ASP A 174 7.95 -23.46 -0.96
N PHE A 175 7.43 -22.97 -2.08
CA PHE A 175 7.82 -23.43 -3.42
C PHE A 175 9.23 -23.00 -3.85
N ARG A 176 9.94 -22.13 -3.11
CA ARG A 176 11.35 -21.78 -3.43
C ARG A 176 12.24 -23.02 -3.48
N ASN A 177 11.89 -24.04 -2.69
CA ASN A 177 12.62 -25.31 -2.59
C ASN A 177 12.13 -26.40 -3.56
N ALA A 178 11.16 -26.11 -4.44
CA ALA A 178 10.62 -27.09 -5.40
C ALA A 178 11.57 -27.35 -6.59
N SER A 179 12.56 -26.48 -6.76
CA SER A 179 13.47 -26.48 -7.90
C SER A 179 14.56 -27.56 -7.80
N ILE A 180 14.32 -28.74 -8.38
CA ILE A 180 15.43 -29.49 -9.01
C ILE A 180 15.86 -28.72 -10.27
N LYS A 181 16.93 -27.93 -10.14
CA LYS A 181 17.61 -27.17 -11.22
C LYS A 181 16.75 -26.06 -11.88
N LYS A 182 17.24 -24.80 -11.77
CA LYS A 182 16.81 -23.56 -12.47
C LYS A 182 15.73 -22.64 -11.84
N LYS A 183 15.17 -22.90 -10.66
CA LYS A 183 14.11 -22.06 -10.04
C LYS A 183 12.86 -21.85 -10.92
N SER A 184 12.52 -22.84 -11.75
CA SER A 184 11.41 -22.76 -12.69
C SER A 184 10.33 -23.80 -12.42
N LEU A 185 9.06 -23.40 -12.56
CA LEU A 185 7.88 -24.28 -12.55
C LEU A 185 7.18 -24.17 -13.92
N HIS A 186 6.90 -25.32 -14.55
CA HIS A 186 6.27 -25.37 -15.88
C HIS A 186 5.01 -26.23 -15.82
N ASN A 187 3.89 -25.66 -16.27
CA ASN A 187 2.56 -26.30 -16.28
C ASN A 187 2.05 -26.78 -14.90
N LEU A 188 2.52 -26.25 -13.76
CA LEU A 188 1.98 -26.64 -12.44
C LEU A 188 0.49 -26.26 -12.33
N SER A 189 -0.36 -27.23 -11.98
CA SER A 189 -1.78 -27.04 -11.66
C SER A 189 -2.03 -27.23 -10.17
N LEU A 190 -2.60 -26.22 -9.50
CA LEU A 190 -3.21 -26.31 -8.16
C LEU A 190 -4.61 -25.68 -8.17
N THR A 191 -5.33 -25.83 -9.29
CA THR A 191 -6.71 -25.37 -9.50
C THR A 191 -7.62 -25.77 -8.33
N GLY A 192 -8.36 -24.81 -7.77
CA GLY A 192 -9.30 -25.00 -6.65
C GLY A 192 -8.69 -25.29 -5.27
N VAL A 193 -7.36 -25.29 -5.11
CA VAL A 193 -6.69 -25.52 -3.82
C VAL A 193 -6.81 -24.28 -2.91
N PHE A 194 -6.89 -24.47 -1.59
CA PHE A 194 -6.71 -23.39 -0.61
C PHE A 194 -5.25 -23.32 -0.15
N LEU A 195 -4.62 -22.15 -0.28
CA LEU A 195 -3.19 -21.91 -0.04
C LEU A 195 -2.95 -20.77 0.95
N MET A 196 -2.73 -21.11 2.23
CA MET A 196 -2.35 -20.16 3.28
C MET A 196 -0.83 -19.99 3.38
N ASN A 197 -0.35 -18.76 3.47
CA ASN A 197 1.07 -18.39 3.65
C ASN A 197 2.01 -19.01 2.58
N ALA A 198 1.58 -19.04 1.31
CA ALA A 198 2.29 -19.70 0.22
C ALA A 198 3.38 -18.81 -0.41
N THR A 199 4.60 -19.35 -0.60
CA THR A 199 5.75 -18.58 -1.10
C THR A 199 6.27 -19.07 -2.46
N PHE A 200 6.20 -18.19 -3.47
CA PHE A 200 6.72 -18.34 -4.84
C PHE A 200 7.82 -17.29 -5.19
N LEU A 201 8.30 -16.55 -4.17
CA LEU A 201 9.29 -15.47 -4.24
C LEU A 201 10.45 -15.76 -5.21
N GLY A 202 10.56 -14.95 -6.27
CA GLY A 202 11.66 -15.01 -7.24
C GLY A 202 11.74 -16.29 -8.07
N LEU A 203 10.65 -17.04 -8.22
CA LEU A 203 10.54 -18.14 -9.17
C LEU A 203 10.23 -17.65 -10.58
N GLU A 204 10.65 -18.43 -11.57
CA GLU A 204 10.12 -18.37 -12.93
C GLU A 204 8.97 -19.38 -13.05
N MET A 205 7.85 -18.97 -13.63
CA MET A 205 6.62 -19.77 -13.73
C MET A 205 6.07 -19.64 -15.16
N GLU A 206 5.85 -20.77 -15.82
CA GLU A 206 5.35 -20.83 -17.19
C GLU A 206 4.12 -21.74 -17.26
N ARG A 207 3.03 -21.23 -17.85
CA ARG A 207 1.79 -21.99 -18.12
C ARG A 207 1.16 -22.62 -16.87
N ILE A 208 1.37 -22.01 -15.70
CA ILE A 208 0.78 -22.46 -14.44
C ILE A 208 -0.74 -22.25 -14.41
N SER A 209 -1.47 -23.14 -13.74
CA SER A 209 -2.90 -23.00 -13.48
C SER A 209 -3.18 -22.95 -11.98
N PHE A 210 -3.72 -21.83 -11.54
CA PHE A 210 -4.32 -21.60 -10.24
C PHE A 210 -5.76 -21.10 -10.42
N ALA A 211 -6.48 -21.54 -11.45
CA ALA A 211 -7.90 -21.19 -11.59
C ALA A 211 -8.72 -21.68 -10.39
N ASP A 212 -9.70 -20.89 -9.96
CA ASP A 212 -10.52 -21.14 -8.76
C ASP A 212 -9.72 -21.33 -7.44
N THR A 213 -8.40 -21.12 -7.43
CA THR A 213 -7.54 -21.27 -6.23
C THR A 213 -7.74 -20.09 -5.28
N GLU A 214 -7.89 -20.39 -3.98
CA GLU A 214 -7.94 -19.38 -2.92
C GLU A 214 -6.57 -19.25 -2.25
N PHE A 215 -6.12 -18.01 -2.10
CA PHE A 215 -4.86 -17.66 -1.44
C PHE A 215 -5.12 -16.65 -0.32
N ASP A 216 -4.76 -16.98 0.91
CA ASP A 216 -4.60 -15.98 1.98
C ASP A 216 -3.14 -15.90 2.39
N ILE A 217 -2.57 -14.70 2.28
CA ILE A 217 -1.13 -14.41 2.40
C ILE A 217 -0.32 -15.22 1.38
N ALA A 218 -0.06 -14.64 0.20
CA ALA A 218 0.75 -15.28 -0.84
C ALA A 218 1.85 -14.35 -1.37
N ASN A 219 3.07 -14.88 -1.57
CA ASN A 219 4.22 -14.08 -1.98
C ASN A 219 4.82 -14.55 -3.31
N PHE A 220 4.47 -13.83 -4.39
CA PHE A 220 4.98 -14.02 -5.75
C PHE A 220 6.09 -13.02 -6.14
N SER A 221 6.41 -12.06 -5.26
CA SER A 221 7.29 -10.92 -5.56
C SER A 221 8.64 -11.31 -6.17
N LEU A 222 9.22 -10.41 -6.97
CA LEU A 222 10.44 -10.63 -7.76
C LEU A 222 10.38 -11.77 -8.81
N GLY A 223 9.27 -12.52 -8.90
CA GLY A 223 9.11 -13.62 -9.85
C GLY A 223 8.81 -13.19 -11.30
N ARG A 224 8.84 -14.15 -12.22
CA ARG A 224 8.32 -14.01 -13.59
C ARG A 224 7.21 -15.03 -13.82
N ILE A 225 6.06 -14.60 -14.30
CA ILE A 225 4.93 -15.46 -14.65
C ILE A 225 4.55 -15.22 -16.11
N ASN A 226 4.67 -16.26 -16.93
CA ASN A 226 4.33 -16.25 -18.35
C ASN A 226 3.16 -17.20 -18.60
N HIS A 227 2.10 -16.73 -19.28
CA HIS A 227 0.92 -17.55 -19.60
C HIS A 227 0.24 -18.21 -18.38
N GLY A 228 0.26 -17.57 -17.22
CA GLY A 228 -0.38 -18.08 -16.00
C GLY A 228 -1.89 -17.87 -16.01
N ASN A 229 -2.64 -18.87 -15.57
CA ASN A 229 -4.08 -18.79 -15.36
C ASN A 229 -4.40 -18.63 -13.86
N PHE A 230 -5.01 -17.50 -13.52
CA PHE A 230 -5.56 -17.12 -12.22
C PHE A 230 -7.04 -16.65 -12.39
N SER A 231 -7.73 -17.12 -13.43
CA SER A 231 -9.16 -16.83 -13.59
C SER A 231 -9.94 -17.38 -12.40
N PHE A 232 -10.92 -16.61 -11.92
CA PHE A 232 -11.72 -16.91 -10.73
C PHE A 232 -10.92 -17.11 -9.42
N THR A 233 -9.63 -16.73 -9.32
CA THR A 233 -8.91 -16.81 -8.04
C THR A 233 -9.47 -15.86 -7.00
N ILE A 234 -9.40 -16.30 -5.74
CA ILE A 234 -9.59 -15.42 -4.59
C ILE A 234 -8.20 -15.13 -4.00
N PHE A 235 -7.84 -13.85 -3.89
CA PHE A 235 -6.61 -13.40 -3.27
C PHE A 235 -6.89 -12.47 -2.10
N HIS A 236 -6.41 -12.87 -0.93
CA HIS A 236 -6.30 -12.04 0.26
C HIS A 236 -4.81 -11.83 0.59
N ASN A 237 -4.41 -10.58 0.85
CA ASN A 237 -3.08 -10.24 1.37
C ASN A 237 -1.89 -10.69 0.47
N ALA A 238 -2.03 -10.65 -0.85
CA ALA A 238 -1.01 -11.16 -1.79
C ALA A 238 0.02 -10.12 -2.25
N ASN A 239 1.25 -10.56 -2.52
CA ASN A 239 2.38 -9.72 -2.91
C ASN A 239 2.98 -10.15 -4.25
N PHE A 240 2.71 -9.37 -5.29
CA PHE A 240 3.25 -9.43 -6.65
C PHE A 240 4.21 -8.27 -6.96
N SER A 241 4.73 -7.55 -5.95
CA SER A 241 5.62 -6.40 -6.18
C SER A 241 6.89 -6.82 -6.93
N TYR A 242 7.37 -5.94 -7.82
CA TYR A 242 8.51 -6.19 -8.71
C TYR A 242 8.41 -7.45 -9.59
N THR A 243 7.23 -8.07 -9.73
CA THR A 243 7.06 -9.20 -10.66
C THR A 243 7.08 -8.77 -12.12
N ARG A 244 7.30 -9.74 -13.01
CA ARG A 244 6.92 -9.62 -14.42
C ARG A 244 5.79 -10.60 -14.72
N LEU A 245 4.67 -10.08 -15.20
CA LEU A 245 3.48 -10.85 -15.59
C LEU A 245 3.27 -10.65 -17.10
N ASP A 246 3.36 -11.71 -17.88
CA ASP A 246 3.27 -11.66 -19.35
C ASP A 246 2.20 -12.64 -19.85
N ASN A 247 1.11 -12.11 -20.42
CA ASN A 247 -0.07 -12.85 -20.86
C ASN A 247 -0.74 -13.65 -19.71
N VAL A 248 -0.92 -13.02 -18.55
CA VAL A 248 -1.50 -13.64 -17.34
C VAL A 248 -2.99 -13.30 -17.21
N ASP A 249 -3.82 -14.32 -17.02
CA ASP A 249 -5.27 -14.20 -16.91
C ASP A 249 -5.70 -14.14 -15.44
N PHE A 250 -6.33 -13.05 -15.02
CA PHE A 250 -7.00 -12.83 -13.73
C PHE A 250 -8.51 -12.52 -13.95
N SER A 251 -9.10 -12.98 -15.06
CA SER A 251 -10.49 -12.69 -15.38
C SER A 251 -11.45 -13.23 -14.32
N SER A 252 -12.43 -12.41 -13.95
CA SER A 252 -13.40 -12.68 -12.86
C SER A 252 -12.78 -12.99 -11.49
N ALA A 253 -11.49 -12.72 -11.25
CA ALA A 253 -10.85 -12.92 -9.96
C ALA A 253 -11.32 -11.91 -8.89
N GLU A 254 -11.31 -12.31 -7.62
CA GLU A 254 -11.56 -11.43 -6.47
C GLU A 254 -10.24 -11.16 -5.73
N LEU A 255 -9.77 -9.93 -5.81
CA LEU A 255 -8.50 -9.47 -5.23
C LEU A 255 -8.79 -8.48 -4.11
N ASP A 256 -8.41 -8.79 -2.87
CA ASP A 256 -8.40 -7.83 -1.75
C ASP A 256 -6.98 -7.70 -1.17
N THR A 257 -6.49 -6.46 -1.08
CA THR A 257 -5.22 -6.10 -0.43
C THR A 257 -4.02 -6.76 -1.13
N VAL A 258 -3.97 -6.61 -2.47
CA VAL A 258 -2.91 -7.16 -3.31
C VAL A 258 -1.93 -6.08 -3.76
N ASN A 259 -0.63 -6.35 -3.59
CA ASN A 259 0.45 -5.42 -3.92
C ASN A 259 1.16 -5.80 -5.23
N TYR A 260 0.92 -5.04 -6.31
CA TYR A 260 1.61 -5.11 -7.60
C TYR A 260 2.61 -3.94 -7.81
N SER A 261 3.02 -3.23 -6.75
CA SER A 261 3.88 -2.05 -6.89
C SER A 261 5.20 -2.36 -7.61
N SER A 262 5.62 -1.45 -8.49
CA SER A 262 6.78 -1.62 -9.38
C SER A 262 6.78 -2.89 -10.26
N ALA A 263 5.65 -3.59 -10.43
CA ALA A 263 5.54 -4.73 -11.34
C ALA A 263 5.56 -4.30 -12.82
N ASN A 264 5.93 -5.22 -13.70
CA ASN A 264 5.83 -5.06 -15.16
C ASN A 264 4.77 -6.05 -15.67
N ILE A 265 3.65 -5.52 -16.15
CA ILE A 265 2.43 -6.25 -16.48
C ILE A 265 2.13 -6.03 -17.96
N LEU A 266 2.24 -7.09 -18.76
CA LEU A 266 2.04 -7.10 -20.21
C LEU A 266 0.94 -8.08 -20.59
N ASN A 267 -0.03 -7.63 -21.40
CA ASN A 267 -1.13 -8.45 -21.90
C ASN A 267 -1.94 -9.18 -20.80
N ALA A 268 -2.01 -8.62 -19.59
CA ALA A 268 -2.77 -9.22 -18.50
C ALA A 268 -4.25 -8.88 -18.58
N VAL A 269 -5.10 -9.80 -18.13
CA VAL A 269 -6.55 -9.69 -18.20
C VAL A 269 -7.13 -9.66 -16.80
N PHE A 270 -7.76 -8.56 -16.39
CA PHE A 270 -8.49 -8.40 -15.13
C PHE A 270 -10.00 -8.19 -15.37
N ASN A 271 -10.50 -8.47 -16.58
CA ASN A 271 -11.88 -8.19 -16.95
C ASN A 271 -12.88 -8.90 -16.02
N LYS A 272 -13.99 -8.18 -15.72
CA LYS A 272 -15.04 -8.56 -14.76
C LYS A 272 -14.56 -8.81 -13.30
N GLY A 273 -13.27 -8.65 -13.01
CA GLY A 273 -12.70 -8.88 -11.68
C GLY A 273 -13.20 -7.87 -10.63
N SER A 274 -13.02 -8.26 -9.36
CA SER A 274 -13.28 -7.41 -8.20
C SER A 274 -11.94 -7.04 -7.56
N LEU A 275 -11.48 -5.80 -7.77
CA LEU A 275 -10.17 -5.30 -7.38
C LEU A 275 -10.31 -4.31 -6.22
N ARG A 276 -9.93 -4.74 -5.01
CA ARG A 276 -10.06 -3.96 -3.78
C ARG A 276 -8.73 -3.75 -3.07
N ASN A 277 -8.46 -2.53 -2.60
CA ASN A 277 -7.25 -2.19 -1.84
C ASN A 277 -5.94 -2.53 -2.61
N ILE A 278 -5.95 -2.38 -3.94
CA ILE A 278 -4.86 -2.85 -4.83
C ILE A 278 -3.81 -1.75 -5.03
N ASN A 279 -2.53 -2.10 -4.90
CA ASN A 279 -1.41 -1.19 -5.13
C ASN A 279 -0.70 -1.50 -6.46
N PHE A 280 -0.90 -0.69 -7.48
CA PHE A 280 -0.17 -0.66 -8.76
C PHE A 280 0.82 0.52 -8.85
N SER A 281 1.17 1.17 -7.72
CA SER A 281 2.06 2.35 -7.74
C SER A 281 3.41 2.03 -8.39
N PHE A 282 3.92 2.95 -9.21
CA PHE A 282 5.13 2.81 -10.03
C PHE A 282 5.14 1.61 -11.02
N ALA A 283 4.05 0.86 -11.17
CA ALA A 283 3.98 -0.29 -12.07
C ALA A 283 3.92 0.13 -13.54
N GLN A 284 4.27 -0.79 -14.43
CA GLN A 284 4.15 -0.64 -15.88
C GLN A 284 3.05 -1.56 -16.37
N LEU A 285 1.96 -1.00 -16.91
CA LEU A 285 0.79 -1.74 -17.40
C LEU A 285 0.66 -1.49 -18.91
N VAL A 286 0.96 -2.51 -19.72
CA VAL A 286 0.94 -2.43 -21.18
C VAL A 286 -0.08 -3.41 -21.73
N ASN A 287 -1.06 -2.91 -22.48
CA ASN A 287 -2.12 -3.70 -23.09
C ASN A 287 -2.89 -4.56 -22.05
N VAL A 288 -3.25 -3.93 -20.93
CA VAL A 288 -3.96 -4.58 -19.81
C VAL A 288 -5.47 -4.33 -19.94
N ASP A 289 -6.25 -5.40 -19.88
CA ASP A 289 -7.70 -5.39 -20.00
C ASP A 289 -8.38 -5.32 -18.62
N PHE A 290 -9.08 -4.24 -18.31
CA PHE A 290 -9.94 -4.11 -17.12
C PHE A 290 -11.44 -4.14 -17.47
N LEU A 291 -11.85 -4.52 -18.68
CA LEU A 291 -13.24 -4.45 -19.18
C LEU A 291 -14.27 -4.93 -18.14
N SER A 292 -15.23 -4.07 -17.79
CA SER A 292 -16.29 -4.34 -16.80
C SER A 292 -15.83 -4.75 -15.39
N ALA A 293 -14.57 -4.52 -15.03
CA ALA A 293 -14.07 -4.74 -13.66
C ALA A 293 -14.59 -3.68 -12.67
N ARG A 294 -14.55 -4.03 -11.37
CA ARG A 294 -14.83 -3.13 -10.24
C ARG A 294 -13.52 -2.81 -9.52
N LEU A 295 -13.17 -1.54 -9.40
CA LEU A 295 -11.96 -1.06 -8.72
C LEU A 295 -12.34 -0.18 -7.52
N GLU A 296 -11.99 -0.60 -6.31
CA GLU A 296 -12.21 0.14 -5.05
C GLU A 296 -10.87 0.32 -4.29
N ASN A 297 -10.53 1.55 -3.89
CA ASN A 297 -9.29 1.85 -3.14
C ASN A 297 -8.02 1.41 -3.90
N VAL A 298 -7.92 1.75 -5.20
CA VAL A 298 -6.81 1.30 -6.07
C VAL A 298 -5.80 2.42 -6.33
N ASP A 299 -4.52 2.15 -6.12
CA ASP A 299 -3.43 3.11 -6.32
C ASP A 299 -2.62 2.82 -7.59
N PHE A 300 -2.76 3.64 -8.62
CA PHE A 300 -1.94 3.68 -9.84
C PHE A 300 -0.95 4.87 -9.83
N SER A 301 -0.64 5.48 -8.67
CA SER A 301 0.23 6.66 -8.64
C SER A 301 1.60 6.39 -9.26
N TYR A 302 2.08 7.36 -10.05
CA TYR A 302 3.32 7.26 -10.84
C TYR A 302 3.38 6.08 -11.84
N ALA A 303 2.32 5.30 -12.04
CA ALA A 303 2.31 4.17 -12.96
C ALA A 303 2.36 4.60 -14.44
N LEU A 304 2.83 3.68 -15.30
CA LEU A 304 2.87 3.86 -16.75
C LEU A 304 1.83 2.95 -17.40
N LEU A 305 0.69 3.52 -17.80
CA LEU A 305 -0.41 2.81 -18.48
C LEU A 305 -0.37 3.10 -19.98
N ASN A 306 -0.20 2.07 -20.81
CA ASN A 306 -0.17 2.17 -22.26
C ASN A 306 -1.13 1.16 -22.89
N LYS A 307 -2.17 1.65 -23.57
CA LYS A 307 -3.29 0.81 -24.08
C LYS A 307 -4.00 0.00 -22.99
N ALA A 308 -4.14 0.53 -21.78
CA ALA A 308 -5.04 -0.06 -20.80
C ALA A 308 -6.50 0.26 -21.20
N ASP A 309 -7.39 -0.73 -21.11
CA ASP A 309 -8.82 -0.55 -21.39
C ASP A 309 -9.64 -0.60 -20.10
N PHE A 310 -10.28 0.52 -19.76
CA PHE A 310 -11.20 0.62 -18.62
C PHE A 310 -12.67 0.67 -19.07
N SER A 311 -13.01 0.30 -20.31
CA SER A 311 -14.39 0.33 -20.81
C SER A 311 -15.38 -0.37 -19.85
N PHE A 312 -16.53 0.27 -19.59
CA PHE A 312 -17.58 -0.23 -18.70
C PHE A 312 -17.18 -0.51 -17.24
N THR A 313 -16.01 -0.04 -16.77
CA THR A 313 -15.58 -0.21 -15.38
C THR A 313 -16.30 0.72 -14.39
N SER A 314 -16.30 0.28 -13.12
CA SER A 314 -16.63 1.12 -11.97
C SER A 314 -15.37 1.38 -11.15
N LEU A 315 -14.99 2.64 -10.96
CA LEU A 315 -13.83 3.07 -10.18
C LEU A 315 -14.31 3.94 -9.00
N SER A 316 -13.96 3.54 -7.78
CA SER A 316 -14.24 4.30 -6.56
C SER A 316 -13.00 4.45 -5.68
N ASN A 317 -12.66 5.68 -5.27
CA ASN A 317 -11.44 5.96 -4.50
C ASN A 317 -10.18 5.45 -5.23
N VAL A 318 -9.92 5.95 -6.44
CA VAL A 318 -8.80 5.49 -7.30
C VAL A 318 -7.80 6.61 -7.56
N ASN A 319 -6.51 6.32 -7.39
CA ASN A 319 -5.43 7.30 -7.50
C ASN A 319 -4.58 7.07 -8.76
N PHE A 320 -4.76 7.89 -9.79
CA PHE A 320 -3.88 8.00 -10.97
C PHE A 320 -2.92 9.20 -10.89
N SER A 321 -2.72 9.82 -9.71
CA SER A 321 -1.89 11.03 -9.62
C SER A 321 -0.45 10.79 -10.11
N ASN A 322 0.10 11.77 -10.84
CA ASN A 322 1.40 11.70 -11.51
C ASN A 322 1.57 10.57 -12.54
N ALA A 323 0.56 9.74 -12.81
CA ALA A 323 0.65 8.63 -13.76
C ALA A 323 0.73 9.09 -15.23
N GLN A 324 1.16 8.21 -16.12
CA GLN A 324 1.20 8.45 -17.57
C GLN A 324 0.22 7.50 -18.26
N LEU A 325 -0.80 8.07 -18.92
CA LEU A 325 -1.89 7.34 -19.55
C LEU A 325 -1.86 7.59 -21.06
N ILE A 326 -1.29 6.65 -21.81
CA ILE A 326 -1.07 6.74 -23.25
C ILE A 326 -2.03 5.77 -23.96
N ASN A 327 -2.91 6.31 -24.81
CA ASN A 327 -3.97 5.53 -25.48
C ASN A 327 -4.87 4.74 -24.51
N VAL A 328 -5.19 5.33 -23.34
CA VAL A 328 -6.06 4.72 -22.32
C VAL A 328 -7.50 5.22 -22.51
N ASN A 329 -8.45 4.29 -22.47
CA ASN A 329 -9.87 4.54 -22.76
C ASN A 329 -10.73 4.38 -21.49
N PHE A 330 -11.70 5.28 -21.30
CA PHE A 330 -12.68 5.25 -20.21
C PHE A 330 -14.16 5.40 -20.69
N PRO A 331 -14.61 4.82 -21.83
CA PRO A 331 -15.98 4.98 -22.27
C PRO A 331 -16.96 4.19 -21.38
N ASN A 332 -18.17 4.73 -21.21
CA ASN A 332 -19.24 4.10 -20.42
C ASN A 332 -18.83 3.75 -18.96
N THR A 333 -17.86 4.47 -18.41
CA THR A 333 -17.33 4.24 -17.05
C THR A 333 -18.11 4.99 -15.97
N ILE A 334 -18.02 4.50 -14.73
CA ILE A 334 -18.48 5.20 -13.53
C ILE A 334 -17.26 5.49 -12.66
N LEU A 335 -16.94 6.78 -12.46
CA LEU A 335 -15.86 7.25 -11.60
C LEU A 335 -16.44 8.05 -10.44
N ASN A 336 -16.06 7.69 -9.21
CA ASN A 336 -16.41 8.41 -7.99
C ASN A 336 -15.16 8.55 -7.09
N ASP A 337 -14.80 9.77 -6.68
CA ASP A 337 -13.56 10.03 -5.91
C ASP A 337 -12.33 9.46 -6.65
N VAL A 338 -11.95 10.07 -7.78
CA VAL A 338 -10.79 9.60 -8.59
C VAL A 338 -9.82 10.75 -8.82
N ASP A 339 -8.55 10.52 -8.50
CA ASP A 339 -7.49 11.52 -8.60
C ASP A 339 -6.62 11.31 -9.84
N PHE A 340 -6.67 12.25 -10.79
CA PHE A 340 -5.79 12.32 -11.97
C PHE A 340 -4.76 13.46 -11.86
N SER A 341 -4.59 14.07 -10.69
CA SER A 341 -3.78 15.29 -10.55
C SER A 341 -2.34 15.09 -10.98
N PHE A 342 -1.81 16.07 -11.72
CA PHE A 342 -0.50 16.01 -12.39
C PHE A 342 -0.30 14.86 -13.39
N ALA A 343 -1.33 14.06 -13.69
CA ALA A 343 -1.24 12.97 -14.66
C ALA A 343 -1.11 13.49 -16.10
N LYS A 344 -0.55 12.63 -16.96
CA LYS A 344 -0.33 12.91 -18.38
C LYS A 344 -1.21 11.99 -19.21
N LEU A 345 -2.39 12.48 -19.62
CA LEU A 345 -3.30 11.77 -20.51
C LEU A 345 -3.11 12.27 -21.95
N HIS A 346 -2.95 11.35 -22.92
CA HIS A 346 -2.94 11.72 -24.33
C HIS A 346 -4.30 11.41 -24.98
N LYS A 347 -5.07 12.47 -25.30
CA LYS A 347 -6.40 12.38 -25.95
C LYS A 347 -7.38 11.42 -25.24
N PRO A 348 -7.58 11.54 -23.92
CA PRO A 348 -8.41 10.58 -23.18
C PRO A 348 -9.87 10.61 -23.64
N TYR A 349 -10.48 9.43 -23.67
CA TYR A 349 -11.84 9.21 -24.18
C TYR A 349 -12.76 8.79 -23.02
N PHE A 350 -13.54 9.74 -22.51
CA PHE A 350 -14.51 9.59 -21.42
C PHE A 350 -15.96 9.54 -21.92
N PHE A 351 -16.20 9.14 -23.17
CA PHE A 351 -17.52 9.19 -23.81
C PHE A 351 -18.59 8.43 -22.99
N GLU A 352 -19.72 9.10 -22.74
CA GLU A 352 -20.85 8.60 -21.91
C GLU A 352 -20.48 8.22 -20.45
N ALA A 353 -19.30 8.60 -19.96
CA ALA A 353 -18.89 8.34 -18.59
C ALA A 353 -19.64 9.19 -17.55
N GLN A 354 -19.73 8.67 -16.33
CA GLN A 354 -20.27 9.35 -15.16
C GLN A 354 -19.12 9.69 -14.21
N LEU A 355 -18.88 10.98 -14.00
CA LEU A 355 -17.72 11.55 -13.34
C LEU A 355 -18.17 12.33 -12.09
N THR A 356 -17.88 11.83 -10.89
CA THR A 356 -18.25 12.49 -9.62
C THR A 356 -17.04 12.64 -8.71
N LYS A 357 -16.81 13.85 -8.18
CA LYS A 357 -15.65 14.19 -7.34
C LYS A 357 -14.30 13.82 -7.99
N ILE A 358 -14.11 14.18 -9.27
CA ILE A 358 -12.84 13.90 -9.95
C ILE A 358 -11.84 15.03 -9.70
N ASN A 359 -10.56 14.69 -9.49
CA ASN A 359 -9.47 15.65 -9.36
C ASN A 359 -8.60 15.66 -10.62
N PHE A 360 -8.86 16.57 -11.54
CA PHE A 360 -8.02 16.87 -12.71
C PHE A 360 -7.08 18.08 -12.47
N ALA A 361 -6.71 18.39 -11.22
CA ALA A 361 -5.85 19.53 -10.93
C ALA A 361 -4.47 19.40 -11.60
N SER A 362 -4.01 20.47 -12.24
CA SER A 362 -2.73 20.53 -13.00
C SER A 362 -2.56 19.42 -14.06
N THR A 363 -3.66 18.83 -14.54
CA THR A 363 -3.63 17.65 -15.43
C THR A 363 -3.56 18.06 -16.91
N ALA A 364 -2.87 17.28 -17.72
CA ALA A 364 -2.89 17.43 -19.18
C ALA A 364 -4.08 16.65 -19.77
N LEU A 365 -5.07 17.38 -20.30
CA LEU A 365 -6.31 16.89 -20.91
C LEU A 365 -6.47 17.39 -22.36
N ILE A 366 -5.37 17.66 -23.05
CA ILE A 366 -5.40 18.24 -24.41
C ILE A 366 -6.12 17.28 -25.37
N LEU A 367 -7.08 17.80 -26.13
CA LEU A 367 -7.96 17.05 -27.02
C LEU A 367 -8.74 15.91 -26.31
N ALA A 368 -9.07 16.09 -25.03
CA ALA A 368 -9.93 15.15 -24.30
C ALA A 368 -11.36 15.16 -24.85
N ASN A 369 -12.00 13.99 -24.87
CA ASN A 369 -13.38 13.83 -25.29
C ASN A 369 -14.25 13.44 -24.10
N PHE A 370 -15.08 14.38 -23.66
CA PHE A 370 -16.05 14.24 -22.58
C PHE A 370 -17.49 14.19 -23.10
N ARG A 371 -17.74 13.98 -24.40
CA ARG A 371 -19.10 14.05 -24.96
C ARG A 371 -20.09 13.11 -24.26
N LEU A 372 -21.32 13.61 -24.05
CA LEU A 372 -22.41 12.94 -23.34
C LEU A 372 -22.11 12.55 -21.87
N THR A 373 -21.03 13.04 -21.27
CA THR A 373 -20.74 12.80 -19.85
C THR A 373 -21.69 13.52 -18.90
N LYS A 374 -21.84 12.94 -17.71
CA LYS A 374 -22.36 13.61 -16.52
C LYS A 374 -21.18 13.88 -15.59
N VAL A 375 -20.93 15.13 -15.24
CA VAL A 375 -19.79 15.57 -14.44
C VAL A 375 -20.29 16.39 -13.25
N SER A 376 -19.96 15.98 -12.02
CA SER A 376 -20.34 16.70 -10.80
C SER A 376 -19.17 16.86 -9.83
N ASN A 377 -19.17 17.95 -9.05
CA ASN A 377 -18.25 18.19 -7.93
C ASN A 377 -16.75 18.05 -8.30
N THR A 378 -16.39 18.34 -9.55
CA THR A 378 -15.10 17.97 -10.15
C THR A 378 -14.19 19.18 -10.32
N THR A 379 -12.91 19.05 -9.97
CA THR A 379 -11.91 20.12 -10.11
C THR A 379 -11.05 19.92 -11.36
N PHE A 380 -10.94 20.98 -12.16
CA PHE A 380 -10.07 21.11 -13.33
C PHE A 380 -9.01 22.20 -13.11
N GLN A 381 -8.74 22.57 -11.85
CA GLN A 381 -7.90 23.72 -11.51
C GLN A 381 -6.50 23.63 -12.12
N LYS A 382 -6.05 24.70 -12.80
CA LYS A 382 -4.76 24.75 -13.53
C LYS A 382 -4.56 23.65 -14.60
N SER A 383 -5.61 22.92 -14.99
CA SER A 383 -5.52 21.90 -16.05
C SER A 383 -5.33 22.52 -17.44
N SER A 384 -4.86 21.71 -18.39
CA SER A 384 -4.82 22.07 -19.82
C SER A 384 -5.83 21.25 -20.59
N CYS A 385 -7.01 21.83 -20.82
CA CYS A 385 -8.14 21.27 -21.56
C CYS A 385 -8.22 21.81 -23.00
N VAL A 386 -7.09 22.21 -23.59
CA VAL A 386 -7.03 22.82 -24.94
C VAL A 386 -7.65 21.91 -26.00
N ALA A 387 -8.52 22.47 -26.83
CA ALA A 387 -9.28 21.79 -27.88
C ALA A 387 -10.13 20.58 -27.41
N SER A 388 -10.46 20.51 -26.12
CA SER A 388 -11.30 19.43 -25.56
C SER A 388 -12.77 19.61 -25.87
N THR A 389 -13.50 18.50 -25.97
CA THR A 389 -14.91 18.49 -26.37
C THR A 389 -15.80 18.03 -25.22
N PHE A 390 -16.55 18.98 -24.67
CA PHE A 390 -17.62 18.82 -23.67
C PHE A 390 -19.01 19.02 -24.30
N ASP A 391 -19.14 18.79 -25.62
CA ASP A 391 -20.44 18.87 -26.31
C ASP A 391 -21.44 17.85 -25.73
N ASP A 392 -22.70 18.27 -25.61
CA ASP A 392 -23.83 17.49 -25.10
C ASP A 392 -23.68 17.02 -23.63
N THR A 393 -22.81 17.65 -22.83
CA THR A 393 -22.53 17.26 -21.43
C THR A 393 -23.48 17.88 -20.40
N SER A 394 -23.44 17.33 -19.18
CA SER A 394 -24.00 17.95 -17.99
C SER A 394 -22.91 18.17 -16.94
N LEU A 395 -22.54 19.42 -16.70
CA LEU A 395 -21.53 19.86 -15.73
C LEU A 395 -22.21 20.58 -14.56
N SER A 396 -22.05 20.07 -13.33
CA SER A 396 -22.49 20.76 -12.10
C SER A 396 -21.35 20.93 -11.12
N ASP A 397 -21.27 22.10 -10.48
CA ASP A 397 -20.40 22.35 -9.33
C ASP A 397 -18.90 22.08 -9.64
N CYS A 398 -18.49 22.35 -10.89
CA CYS A 398 -17.15 22.06 -11.39
C CYS A 398 -16.24 23.31 -11.42
N ASN A 399 -14.99 23.10 -11.04
CA ASN A 399 -14.04 24.19 -10.76
C ASN A 399 -12.93 24.27 -11.82
N PHE A 400 -13.08 25.15 -12.81
CA PHE A 400 -12.12 25.40 -13.88
C PHE A 400 -11.12 26.51 -13.55
N TRP A 401 -10.97 26.92 -12.28
CA TRP A 401 -10.13 28.06 -11.90
C TRP A 401 -8.70 27.93 -12.40
N HIS A 402 -8.22 28.99 -13.06
CA HIS A 402 -6.86 29.09 -13.62
C HIS A 402 -6.52 28.07 -14.73
N SER A 403 -7.51 27.35 -15.29
CA SER A 403 -7.31 26.35 -16.35
C SER A 403 -7.15 26.97 -17.76
N ASN A 404 -6.61 26.18 -18.70
CA ASN A 404 -6.53 26.56 -20.11
C ASN A 404 -7.56 25.77 -20.93
N LEU A 405 -8.62 26.46 -21.38
CA LEU A 405 -9.75 25.93 -22.15
C LEU A 405 -9.77 26.47 -23.59
N LYS A 406 -8.62 26.98 -24.07
CA LYS A 406 -8.48 27.48 -25.45
C LYS A 406 -9.02 26.47 -26.47
N GLU A 407 -9.86 26.96 -27.39
CA GLU A 407 -10.49 26.17 -28.48
C GLU A 407 -11.35 24.98 -28.00
N ALA A 408 -11.68 24.90 -26.70
CA ALA A 408 -12.59 23.90 -26.15
C ALA A 408 -14.04 24.15 -26.61
N LYS A 409 -14.86 23.10 -26.57
CA LYS A 409 -16.25 23.13 -27.04
C LYS A 409 -17.19 22.63 -25.95
N PHE A 410 -18.31 23.30 -25.79
CA PHE A 410 -19.36 23.03 -24.80
C PHE A 410 -20.74 23.04 -25.49
N LYS A 411 -20.85 22.66 -26.77
CA LYS A 411 -22.09 22.81 -27.54
C LYS A 411 -23.25 22.08 -26.86
N GLN A 412 -24.37 22.78 -26.66
CA GLN A 412 -25.56 22.25 -25.97
C GLN A 412 -25.32 21.74 -24.53
N ALA A 413 -24.17 22.04 -23.92
CA ALA A 413 -23.84 21.59 -22.58
C ALA A 413 -24.68 22.30 -21.51
N LYS A 414 -25.08 21.54 -20.49
CA LYS A 414 -25.78 22.06 -19.31
C LYS A 414 -24.74 22.46 -18.27
N LEU A 415 -24.59 23.77 -18.05
CA LEU A 415 -23.60 24.37 -17.17
C LEU A 415 -24.28 24.87 -15.91
N ASN A 416 -23.93 24.34 -14.73
CA ASN A 416 -24.49 24.76 -13.44
C ASN A 416 -23.36 24.98 -12.42
N HIS A 417 -23.35 26.13 -11.75
CA HIS A 417 -22.35 26.49 -10.72
C HIS A 417 -20.88 26.28 -11.17
N LEU A 418 -20.50 26.78 -12.34
CA LEU A 418 -19.14 26.62 -12.88
C LEU A 418 -18.24 27.80 -12.53
N ASN A 419 -17.03 27.51 -12.06
CA ASN A 419 -16.03 28.54 -11.76
C ASN A 419 -14.97 28.64 -12.88
N PHE A 420 -15.17 29.57 -13.82
CA PHE A 420 -14.19 29.90 -14.87
C PHE A 420 -13.22 31.04 -14.47
N SER A 421 -13.14 31.41 -13.19
CA SER A 421 -12.26 32.51 -12.75
C SER A 421 -10.79 32.24 -13.09
N ARG A 422 -10.13 33.19 -13.74
CA ARG A 422 -8.78 33.09 -14.34
C ARG A 422 -8.61 31.98 -15.39
N ALA A 423 -9.68 31.37 -15.90
CA ALA A 423 -9.58 30.42 -17.00
C ALA A 423 -9.37 31.14 -18.34
N ASN A 424 -8.54 30.57 -19.22
CA ASN A 424 -8.39 31.05 -20.59
C ASN A 424 -9.46 30.40 -21.48
N LEU A 425 -10.45 31.18 -21.93
CA LEU A 425 -11.56 30.75 -22.79
C LEU A 425 -11.41 31.24 -24.25
N TYR A 426 -10.19 31.57 -24.69
CA TYR A 426 -9.92 32.00 -26.07
C TYR A 426 -10.45 31.01 -27.11
N LYS A 427 -11.27 31.46 -28.06
CA LYS A 427 -11.95 30.60 -29.05
C LYS A 427 -12.81 29.46 -28.47
N THR A 428 -13.29 29.55 -27.23
CA THR A 428 -14.19 28.54 -26.65
C THR A 428 -15.60 28.65 -27.25
N ASP A 429 -16.21 27.51 -27.59
CA ASP A 429 -17.52 27.44 -28.24
C ASP A 429 -18.62 27.01 -27.24
N PHE A 430 -19.45 27.97 -26.83
CA PHE A 430 -20.57 27.81 -25.90
C PHE A 430 -21.95 27.79 -26.61
N THR A 431 -21.99 27.50 -27.92
CA THR A 431 -23.23 27.52 -28.71
C THR A 431 -24.32 26.64 -28.10
N GLY A 432 -25.51 27.19 -27.82
CA GLY A 432 -26.64 26.44 -27.25
C GLY A 432 -26.51 26.10 -25.76
N THR A 433 -25.51 26.61 -25.05
CA THR A 433 -25.45 26.55 -23.57
C THR A 433 -26.34 27.62 -22.94
N ASN A 434 -26.45 27.58 -21.61
CA ASN A 434 -26.91 28.72 -20.81
C ASN A 434 -25.74 29.27 -19.99
N ILE A 435 -24.91 30.13 -20.59
CA ILE A 435 -23.82 30.85 -19.91
C ILE A 435 -24.13 32.35 -19.81
N GLY A 436 -23.93 32.93 -18.62
CA GLY A 436 -24.20 34.34 -18.33
C GLY A 436 -22.94 35.19 -18.22
N LYS A 437 -23.12 36.50 -17.98
CA LYS A 437 -22.01 37.43 -17.72
C LYS A 437 -21.27 37.09 -16.42
N SER A 438 -22.01 36.73 -15.37
CA SER A 438 -21.52 36.40 -14.03
C SER A 438 -20.46 35.29 -14.02
N GLU A 439 -20.68 34.26 -14.86
CA GLU A 439 -19.82 33.10 -15.01
C GLU A 439 -18.51 33.43 -15.75
N LEU A 440 -18.51 34.50 -16.55
CA LEU A 440 -17.42 34.93 -17.43
C LEU A 440 -16.65 36.16 -16.92
N GLU A 441 -17.21 36.94 -16.00
CA GLU A 441 -16.66 38.23 -15.53
C GLU A 441 -15.27 38.15 -14.91
N ASN A 442 -14.87 36.97 -14.42
CA ASN A 442 -13.55 36.72 -13.84
C ASN A 442 -12.62 35.88 -14.74
N ALA A 443 -13.00 35.56 -15.99
CA ALA A 443 -12.15 34.80 -16.92
C ALA A 443 -10.88 35.58 -17.30
N LEU A 444 -9.83 34.87 -17.71
CA LEU A 444 -8.55 35.49 -18.12
C LEU A 444 -8.60 36.05 -19.54
N SER A 445 -9.36 35.41 -20.42
CA SER A 445 -9.72 35.89 -21.76
C SER A 445 -10.98 35.16 -22.23
N ILE A 446 -11.84 35.86 -22.96
CA ILE A 446 -12.99 35.33 -23.71
C ILE A 446 -12.96 35.77 -25.19
N GLU A 447 -11.79 36.21 -25.67
CA GLU A 447 -11.58 36.69 -27.04
C GLU A 447 -11.81 35.56 -28.07
N ASP A 448 -12.52 35.88 -29.15
CA ASP A 448 -13.04 34.97 -30.17
C ASP A 448 -13.93 33.81 -29.63
N ALA A 449 -14.40 33.88 -28.39
CA ALA A 449 -15.37 32.89 -27.87
C ALA A 449 -16.73 33.04 -28.58
N VAL A 450 -17.45 31.93 -28.77
CA VAL A 450 -18.80 31.92 -29.34
C VAL A 450 -19.79 31.68 -28.21
N LEU A 451 -20.72 32.61 -27.98
CA LEU A 451 -21.69 32.55 -26.87
C LEU A 451 -22.93 31.71 -27.22
N SER A 452 -23.81 31.52 -26.22
CA SER A 452 -25.06 30.75 -26.26
C SER A 452 -25.88 30.90 -27.54
N ASN A 453 -25.99 32.13 -28.06
CA ASN A 453 -26.78 32.52 -29.23
C ASN A 453 -26.00 32.55 -30.55
N GLY A 454 -24.73 32.14 -30.56
CA GLY A 454 -23.83 32.25 -31.71
C GLY A 454 -23.14 33.61 -31.86
N THR A 455 -23.29 34.55 -30.92
CA THR A 455 -22.50 35.79 -30.93
C THR A 455 -21.02 35.48 -30.72
N LEU A 456 -20.19 35.89 -31.69
CA LEU A 456 -18.73 35.87 -31.59
C LEU A 456 -18.25 37.09 -30.78
N VAL A 457 -17.35 36.84 -29.82
CA VAL A 457 -16.83 37.85 -28.90
C VAL A 457 -15.56 38.49 -29.48
N HIS A 458 -15.71 39.66 -30.10
CA HIS A 458 -14.60 40.47 -30.57
C HIS A 458 -14.01 41.35 -29.45
N ASP A 459 -12.69 41.59 -29.50
CA ASP A 459 -11.93 42.58 -28.70
C ASP A 459 -12.09 42.52 -27.17
N ALA A 460 -12.55 41.39 -26.61
CA ALA A 460 -12.87 41.26 -25.18
C ALA A 460 -11.65 41.05 -24.26
N ASN A 461 -10.67 41.93 -24.35
CA ASN A 461 -9.64 42.11 -23.32
C ASN A 461 -10.18 42.97 -22.16
N LEU A 462 -11.31 42.56 -21.58
CA LEU A 462 -11.87 43.12 -20.34
C LEU A 462 -11.07 42.62 -19.13
N ILE A 463 -9.82 43.06 -19.01
CA ILE A 463 -8.96 42.83 -17.84
C ILE A 463 -9.44 43.73 -16.70
N ASN A 464 -10.62 43.42 -16.15
CA ASN A 464 -11.26 44.17 -15.06
C ASN A 464 -11.10 43.47 -13.70
N ASN A 465 -9.89 42.95 -13.44
CA ASN A 465 -9.52 42.31 -12.18
C ASN A 465 -8.10 42.75 -11.78
N GLY A 466 -8.01 43.54 -10.71
CA GLY A 466 -6.78 44.21 -10.28
C GLY A 466 -5.76 43.30 -9.60
N GLN A 467 -5.08 42.45 -10.38
CA GLN A 467 -3.76 41.88 -10.07
C GLN A 467 -3.21 41.18 -11.33
N GLY A 468 -2.45 41.91 -12.15
CA GLY A 468 -1.88 41.39 -13.38
C GLY A 468 -0.69 40.47 -13.13
N ASP A 469 -0.84 39.18 -13.39
CA ASP A 469 0.29 38.24 -13.50
C ASP A 469 0.94 38.42 -14.88
N CYS A 470 2.05 39.16 -14.95
CA CYS A 470 2.66 39.62 -16.20
C CYS A 470 3.36 38.49 -17.02
N ASN A 471 2.99 37.21 -16.82
CA ASN A 471 3.63 36.03 -17.42
C ASN A 471 2.93 35.49 -18.70
N ILE A 472 2.24 36.34 -19.46
CA ILE A 472 1.66 35.95 -20.76
C ILE A 472 2.69 36.25 -21.87
N PRO A 473 3.15 35.25 -22.65
CA PRO A 473 4.04 35.50 -23.79
C PRO A 473 3.26 36.14 -24.95
N LEU A 474 3.56 37.40 -25.26
CA LEU A 474 2.99 38.09 -26.41
C LEU A 474 3.49 37.47 -27.72
N ILE A 475 2.54 37.07 -28.58
CA ILE A 475 2.79 36.66 -29.95
C ILE A 475 2.71 37.90 -30.85
N ASN A 476 3.66 38.06 -31.78
CA ASN A 476 3.66 39.17 -32.74
C ASN A 476 2.34 39.20 -33.54
N GLY A 477 1.65 40.35 -33.54
CA GLY A 477 0.41 40.54 -34.32
C GLY A 477 -0.64 41.47 -33.71
N TRP A 478 -0.45 41.96 -32.48
CA TRP A 478 -1.41 42.84 -31.80
C TRP A 478 -1.48 44.26 -32.41
N THR A 479 -2.68 44.71 -32.76
CA THR A 479 -3.00 46.13 -33.03
C THR A 479 -4.20 46.56 -32.21
N LEU A 480 -4.10 47.67 -31.47
CA LEU A 480 -5.23 48.25 -30.73
C LEU A 480 -5.90 49.32 -31.60
N GLY A 481 -7.22 49.47 -31.45
CA GLY A 481 -8.07 50.35 -32.28
C GLY A 481 -7.77 51.87 -32.24
N SER A 482 -6.72 52.29 -31.52
CA SER A 482 -6.23 53.67 -31.47
C SER A 482 -4.70 53.80 -31.43
N GLY A 483 -3.93 52.71 -31.60
CA GLY A 483 -2.46 52.79 -31.63
C GLY A 483 -1.72 51.44 -31.57
N ASN A 484 -0.42 51.47 -31.89
CA ASN A 484 0.47 50.31 -31.82
C ASN A 484 1.21 50.26 -30.47
N VAL A 485 1.39 49.06 -29.91
CA VAL A 485 2.21 48.84 -28.72
C VAL A 485 3.69 48.79 -29.13
N THR A 486 4.47 49.84 -28.79
CA THR A 486 5.82 50.04 -29.35
C THR A 486 6.97 49.52 -28.47
N LYS A 487 6.77 49.28 -27.16
CA LYS A 487 7.78 48.59 -26.33
C LYS A 487 7.23 47.97 -25.05
N LEU A 488 7.93 46.93 -24.58
CA LEU A 488 7.71 46.25 -23.30
C LEU A 488 8.87 46.56 -22.35
N MET A 489 8.57 46.82 -21.07
CA MET A 489 9.54 47.12 -20.01
C MET A 489 9.34 46.13 -18.87
N SER A 490 10.34 45.27 -18.61
CA SER A 490 10.33 44.36 -17.47
C SER A 490 11.04 44.99 -16.26
N ASN A 491 10.45 44.89 -15.08
CA ASN A 491 11.11 45.21 -13.82
C ASN A 491 10.77 44.11 -12.79
N ARG A 492 11.79 43.51 -12.16
CA ARG A 492 11.65 42.27 -11.35
C ARG A 492 11.43 42.50 -9.84
N SER A 493 11.08 43.72 -9.41
CA SER A 493 11.09 44.10 -7.98
C SER A 493 9.76 44.51 -7.35
N ASN A 494 8.68 44.71 -8.11
CA ASN A 494 7.33 44.91 -7.59
C ASN A 494 6.27 44.49 -8.63
N SER A 495 5.17 43.88 -8.18
CA SER A 495 4.21 43.13 -9.00
C SER A 495 3.22 43.98 -9.81
N ASN A 496 3.68 45.06 -10.44
CA ASN A 496 2.86 45.94 -11.29
C ASN A 496 3.41 45.94 -12.73
N CYS A 497 2.64 45.43 -13.70
CA CYS A 497 2.94 45.64 -15.11
C CYS A 497 2.73 47.14 -15.46
N GLN A 498 3.66 47.77 -16.18
CA GLN A 498 3.50 49.12 -16.73
C GLN A 498 3.60 49.09 -18.26
N PHE A 499 2.75 49.86 -18.92
CA PHE A 499 2.73 50.06 -20.37
C PHE A 499 2.72 51.56 -20.68
N THR A 500 3.35 51.96 -21.79
CA THR A 500 3.31 53.33 -22.30
C THR A 500 2.46 53.38 -23.56
N LEU A 501 1.57 54.37 -23.64
CA LEU A 501 0.79 54.69 -24.83
C LEU A 501 1.15 56.12 -25.26
N GLU A 502 1.33 56.36 -26.56
CA GLU A 502 1.42 57.72 -27.09
C GLU A 502 0.01 58.28 -27.27
N SER A 503 -0.33 59.31 -26.49
CA SER A 503 -1.58 60.06 -26.68
C SER A 503 -1.39 61.18 -27.69
N LEU A 504 -2.30 61.28 -28.65
CA LEU A 504 -2.49 62.46 -29.51
C LEU A 504 -3.72 63.28 -29.09
N SER A 505 -4.02 63.32 -27.79
CA SER A 505 -4.92 64.29 -27.17
C SER A 505 -4.43 64.72 -25.78
N THR A 506 -4.80 65.95 -25.37
CA THR A 506 -4.11 66.74 -24.34
C THR A 506 -4.49 66.47 -22.87
N GLU A 507 -5.14 65.34 -22.57
CA GLU A 507 -5.66 65.05 -21.21
C GLU A 507 -5.12 63.72 -20.63
N ALA A 508 -3.81 63.68 -20.35
CA ALA A 508 -3.17 62.53 -19.69
C ALA A 508 -2.16 62.98 -18.61
N ALA A 509 -2.21 62.34 -17.43
CA ALA A 509 -1.30 62.57 -16.29
C ALA A 509 -0.77 61.23 -15.73
N ILE A 510 0.41 61.24 -15.11
CA ILE A 510 1.37 60.11 -15.15
C ILE A 510 1.98 59.77 -13.77
N TYR A 511 2.63 58.59 -13.66
CA TYR A 511 3.98 58.34 -13.07
C TYR A 511 4.11 57.26 -11.98
N GLN A 512 5.20 56.45 -12.05
CA GLN A 512 6.20 56.35 -10.96
C GLN A 512 7.57 55.81 -11.46
N ARG A 513 8.67 56.14 -10.74
CA ARG A 513 10.06 55.67 -10.94
C ARG A 513 10.40 54.47 -10.02
N VAL A 514 11.48 53.72 -10.33
CA VAL A 514 12.61 53.42 -9.39
C VAL A 514 13.76 52.68 -10.11
N ASN A 515 15.01 52.88 -9.66
CA ASN A 515 16.25 52.26 -10.17
C ASN A 515 16.44 50.79 -9.72
N LEU A 516 17.27 50.04 -10.46
CA LEU A 516 17.99 48.86 -9.98
C LEU A 516 19.40 48.79 -10.60
N SER A 517 20.32 48.06 -9.95
CA SER A 517 21.72 47.89 -10.36
C SER A 517 22.18 46.43 -10.26
N ASP A 518 22.87 45.95 -11.30
CA ASP A 518 23.85 44.87 -11.36
C ASP A 518 23.71 43.66 -10.40
N LYS A 519 22.99 42.62 -10.86
CA LYS A 519 23.47 41.23 -11.03
C LYS A 519 22.32 40.29 -11.39
N TRP A 520 22.47 39.53 -12.48
CA TRP A 520 21.61 38.38 -12.82
C TRP A 520 22.48 37.16 -13.17
N ASP A 521 21.94 35.97 -12.88
CA ASP A 521 22.50 34.66 -13.23
C ASP A 521 21.65 34.01 -14.35
N SER A 522 22.27 33.17 -15.17
CA SER A 522 21.73 32.71 -16.47
C SER A 522 21.17 31.28 -16.45
N SER A 523 20.98 30.69 -15.26
CA SER A 523 20.65 29.28 -15.05
C SER A 523 19.17 28.90 -15.22
N SER A 524 18.29 29.82 -15.65
CA SER A 524 16.85 29.54 -15.79
C SER A 524 16.23 30.14 -17.06
N TRP A 525 15.49 29.28 -17.79
CA TRP A 525 14.78 29.49 -19.07
C TRP A 525 15.66 29.53 -20.35
N PRO A 526 15.46 28.61 -21.32
CA PRO A 526 16.35 28.45 -22.49
C PRO A 526 16.03 29.33 -23.72
N TYR A 527 15.03 30.22 -23.67
CA TYR A 527 14.59 30.99 -24.84
C TYR A 527 14.31 32.48 -24.54
N SER A 528 15.35 33.32 -24.60
CA SER A 528 15.18 34.77 -24.80
C SER A 528 16.47 35.46 -25.29
N GLN A 529 16.33 36.39 -26.25
CA GLN A 529 17.31 37.44 -26.56
C GLN A 529 16.53 38.76 -26.79
N ALA A 530 17.08 39.91 -26.37
CA ALA A 530 16.45 41.22 -26.54
C ALA A 530 17.49 42.37 -26.50
N VAL A 531 17.34 43.39 -27.38
CA VAL A 531 18.25 44.56 -27.45
C VAL A 531 17.51 45.88 -27.81
N LEU A 532 17.38 46.78 -26.82
CA LEU A 532 17.39 48.28 -26.85
C LEU A 532 16.50 49.15 -27.79
N SER A 533 16.65 50.48 -27.61
CA SER A 533 16.22 51.67 -28.42
C SER A 533 14.71 51.99 -28.55
N ALA A 534 14.22 53.17 -28.97
CA ALA A 534 14.87 54.41 -29.41
C ALA A 534 14.10 55.69 -28.93
N LYS A 535 13.71 56.57 -29.86
CA LYS A 535 12.92 57.85 -29.77
C LYS A 535 12.24 58.03 -31.16
N MET A 536 11.47 59.07 -31.56
CA MET A 536 11.11 60.38 -30.97
C MET A 536 9.82 60.95 -31.62
N SER A 537 9.23 61.95 -30.95
CA SER A 537 8.06 62.78 -31.29
C SER A 537 7.94 63.39 -32.70
N VAL A 538 6.70 63.67 -33.13
CA VAL A 538 6.31 64.73 -34.09
C VAL A 538 5.10 65.52 -33.51
N GLY A 539 4.97 66.81 -33.84
CA GLY A 539 3.83 67.65 -33.44
C GLY A 539 3.23 68.43 -34.63
N VAL A 540 2.10 69.11 -34.41
CA VAL A 540 1.39 69.91 -35.43
C VAL A 540 0.93 71.25 -34.83
N SER A 541 0.83 72.27 -35.67
CA SER A 541 0.56 73.69 -35.36
C SER A 541 -0.92 74.06 -35.20
N MET A 542 -1.18 75.01 -34.30
CA MET A 542 -1.54 76.38 -34.73
C MET A 542 -0.72 77.40 -33.92
#